data_AF-A0A7C1TV95-F1
#
_entry.id   AF-A0A7C1TV95-F1
#
_cell.length_a   1.000
_cell.length_b   1.000
_cell.length_c   1.000
_cell.angle_alpha   90.00
_cell.angle_beta   90.00
_cell.angle_gamma   90.00
#
_symmetry.space_group_name_H-M   'P 1'
#
loop_
_entity.id
_entity.type
_entity.pdbx_description
1 polymer ?
#
loop_
_entity_poly.entity_id
_entity_poly.type
_entity_poly.pdbx_seq_one_letter_code
_entity_poly.pdbx_strand_id
1 'polypeptide(L)' 'LIGLKVSTLEKVELGAITEVMETGANDVIVVRAEENGQERLLPFIQGDVIKEIDLEQGRMTVDWDPEF' A
#
# COMPACT_ATOMS: atom_id res chain seq x y z
N LEU A 1 -1.34 -4.41 9.63
CA LEU A 1 -1.17 -3.88 8.25
C LEU A 1 0.22 -4.17 7.71
N ILE A 2 1.27 -4.00 8.50
CA ILE A 2 2.62 -4.45 8.13
C ILE A 2 2.58 -5.91 7.66
N GLY A 3 3.27 -6.20 6.55
CA GLY A 3 3.31 -7.51 5.89
C GLY A 3 2.21 -7.77 4.87
N LEU A 4 1.17 -6.92 4.77
CA LEU A 4 0.15 -7.08 3.73
C LEU A 4 0.74 -6.79 2.35
N LYS A 5 0.38 -7.62 1.37
CA LYS A 5 0.69 -7.40 -0.04
C LYS A 5 -0.19 -6.29 -0.60
N VAL A 6 0.40 -5.33 -1.29
CA VAL A 6 -0.30 -4.19 -1.88
C VAL A 6 -0.36 -4.35 -3.39
N SER A 7 -1.56 -4.22 -3.96
CA SER A 7 -1.77 -4.26 -5.40
C SER A 7 -2.71 -3.15 -5.86
N THR A 8 -2.57 -2.72 -7.11
CA THR A 8 -3.47 -1.73 -7.72
C THR A 8 -4.82 -2.34 -8.11
N LEU A 9 -5.78 -1.49 -8.50
CA LEU A 9 -7.06 -1.90 -9.10
C LEU A 9 -6.89 -2.76 -10.37
N GLU A 10 -5.78 -2.58 -11.08
CA GLU A 10 -5.42 -3.36 -12.28
C GLU A 10 -4.64 -4.64 -11.94
N LYS A 11 -4.55 -4.99 -10.64
CA LYS A 11 -3.84 -6.16 -10.11
C LYS A 11 -2.33 -6.13 -10.32
N VAL A 12 -1.75 -4.94 -10.49
CA VAL A 12 -0.29 -4.77 -10.48
C VAL A 12 0.20 -4.85 -9.04
N GLU A 13 1.16 -5.72 -8.74
CA GLU A 13 1.75 -5.82 -7.41
C GLU A 13 2.74 -4.67 -7.18
N LEU A 14 2.52 -3.89 -6.11
CA LEU A 14 3.40 -2.79 -5.72
C LEU A 14 4.46 -3.22 -4.71
N GLY A 15 4.20 -4.30 -3.96
CA GLY A 15 5.07 -4.81 -2.91
C GLY A 15 4.31 -5.14 -1.64
N ALA A 16 4.98 -5.00 -0.49
CA ALA A 16 4.39 -5.24 0.82
C ALA A 16 4.56 -4.04 1.75
N ILE A 17 3.63 -3.86 2.69
CA ILE A 17 3.71 -2.79 3.69
C ILE A 17 4.83 -3.11 4.67
N THR A 18 5.85 -2.26 4.74
CA THR A 18 6.99 -2.43 5.65
C THR A 18 6.89 -1.52 6.87
N GLU A 19 6.23 -0.38 6.75
CA GLU A 19 6.14 0.63 7.81
C GLU A 19 4.84 1.43 7.69
N VAL A 20 4.41 2.02 8.80
CA VAL A 20 3.32 3.00 8.87
C VAL A 20 3.84 4.22 9.63
N MET A 21 3.81 5.37 8.98
CA MET A 21 4.28 6.65 9.52
C MET A 21 3.08 7.52 9.91
N GLU A 22 2.99 7.90 11.18
CA GLU A 22 2.00 8.87 11.65
C GLU A 22 2.50 10.30 11.33
N THR A 23 1.82 11.01 10.42
CA THR A 23 2.25 12.37 10.02
C THR A 23 1.47 13.49 10.71
N GLY A 24 0.61 13.16 11.68
CA GLY A 24 -0.23 14.09 12.43
C GLY A 24 -1.50 14.58 11.69
N ALA A 25 -1.58 14.38 10.37
CA ALA A 25 -2.79 14.62 9.56
C ALA A 25 -3.41 13.30 9.09
N ASN A 26 -2.66 12.49 8.34
CA ASN A 26 -3.04 11.14 7.93
C ASN A 26 -1.85 10.20 8.12
N ASP A 27 -2.14 8.92 8.31
CA ASP A 27 -1.09 7.90 8.31
C ASP A 27 -0.59 7.71 6.88
N VAL A 28 0.70 7.40 6.74
CA VAL A 28 1.33 7.06 5.46
C VAL A 28 1.86 5.65 5.58
N ILE A 29 1.48 4.77 4.67
CA ILE A 29 2.05 3.42 4.58
C ILE A 29 3.25 3.43 3.65
N VAL A 30 4.32 2.77 4.08
CA VAL A 30 5.51 2.54 3.25
C VAL A 30 5.36 1.16 2.62
N VAL A 31 5.30 1.13 1.29
CA VAL A 31 5.21 -0.09 0.50
C VAL A 31 6.54 -0.32 -0.20
N ARG A 32 7.18 -1.45 0.06
CA ARG A 32 8.45 -1.81 -0.58
C ARG A 32 8.23 -2.92 -1.60
N ALA A 33 8.65 -2.67 -2.84
CA ALA A 33 8.65 -3.64 -3.92
C ALA A 33 9.70 -4.73 -3.68
N GLU A 34 9.34 -6.00 -3.89
CA GLU A 34 10.25 -7.13 -3.68
C GLU A 34 11.35 -7.20 -4.75
N GLU A 35 11.07 -6.83 -6.00
CA GLU A 35 12.01 -6.99 -7.12
C GLU A 35 13.18 -6.00 -7.10
N ASN A 36 12.91 -4.72 -6.83
CA ASN A 36 13.90 -3.65 -6.94
C ASN A 36 14.13 -2.89 -5.61
N GLY A 37 13.39 -3.23 -4.55
CA GLY A 37 13.46 -2.54 -3.26
C GLY A 37 12.91 -1.11 -3.28
N GLN A 38 12.26 -0.68 -4.36
CA GLN A 38 11.67 0.65 -4.47
C GLN A 38 10.60 0.84 -3.39
N GLU A 39 10.68 1.97 -2.69
CA GLU A 39 9.72 2.35 -1.68
C GLU A 39 8.73 3.37 -2.22
N ARG A 40 7.46 3.17 -1.87
CA ARG A 40 6.37 4.07 -2.18
C ARG A 40 5.68 4.49 -0.89
N LEU A 41 5.40 5.77 -0.79
CA LEU A 41 4.71 6.38 0.34
C LEU A 41 3.27 6.63 -0.07
N LEU A 42 2.35 5.78 0.41
CA LEU A 42 0.94 5.89 0.08
C LEU A 42 0.20 6.50 1.28
N PRO A 43 -0.57 7.58 1.09
CA PRO A 43 -1.42 8.08 2.16
C PRO A 43 -2.53 7.07 2.48
N PHE A 44 -2.72 6.76 3.75
CA PHE A 44 -3.72 5.82 4.23
C PHE A 44 -5.10 6.50 4.31
N ILE A 45 -5.71 6.73 3.14
CA ILE A 45 -7.03 7.36 3.03
C ILE A 45 -8.02 6.31 2.51
N GLN A 46 -8.85 5.78 3.42
CA GLN A 46 -9.87 4.78 3.08
C GLN A 46 -10.94 5.38 2.15
N GLY A 47 -11.33 4.62 1.11
CA GLY A 47 -12.30 5.03 0.09
C GLY A 47 -11.69 5.80 -1.07
N ASP A 48 -10.59 6.53 -0.84
CA ASP A 48 -9.86 7.27 -1.87
C ASP A 48 -8.65 6.47 -2.37
N VAL A 49 -7.60 6.33 -1.55
CA VAL A 49 -6.38 5.61 -1.94
C VAL A 49 -6.52 4.13 -1.61
N ILE A 50 -7.01 3.80 -0.42
CA ILE A 50 -7.19 2.42 0.03
C ILE A 50 -8.62 1.99 -0.32
N LYS A 51 -8.75 1.06 -1.27
CA LYS A 51 -10.06 0.60 -1.77
C LYS A 51 -10.56 -0.64 -1.03
N GLU A 52 -9.66 -1.54 -0.67
CA GLU A 52 -10.00 -2.78 0.03
C GLU A 52 -8.86 -3.24 0.94
N ILE A 53 -9.20 -3.85 2.07
CA ILE A 53 -8.26 -4.50 2.98
C ILE A 53 -8.82 -5.89 3.30
N ASP A 54 -8.18 -6.92 2.75
CA ASP A 54 -8.47 -8.32 3.04
C ASP A 54 -7.40 -8.87 3.99
N LEU A 55 -7.76 -8.93 5.28
CA LEU A 55 -6.87 -9.44 6.32
C LEU A 55 -6.75 -10.97 6.31
N GLU A 56 -7.74 -11.69 5.77
CA GLU A 56 -7.70 -13.15 5.68
C GLU A 56 -6.72 -13.60 4.60
N GLN A 57 -6.71 -12.92 3.46
CA GLN A 57 -5.78 -13.18 2.36
C GLN A 57 -4.45 -12.42 2.49
N GLY A 58 -4.34 -11.51 3.46
CA GLY A 58 -3.13 -10.73 3.67
C GLY A 58 -2.86 -9.72 2.54
N ARG A 59 -3.91 -9.11 1.97
CA ARG A 59 -3.81 -8.21 0.81
C ARG A 59 -4.51 -6.87 1.07
N MET A 60 -3.99 -5.82 0.45
CA MET A 60 -4.57 -4.49 0.37
C MET A 60 -4.65 -4.05 -1.09
N THR A 61 -5.82 -3.57 -1.51
CA THR A 61 -6.01 -3.02 -2.85
C THR A 61 -6.06 -1.51 -2.78
N VAL A 62 -5.26 -0.87 -3.63
CA VAL A 62 -5.13 0.58 -3.71
C VAL A 62 -5.45 1.10 -5.10
N ASP A 63 -5.88 2.35 -5.16
CA ASP A 63 -5.97 3.11 -6.41
C ASP A 63 -4.76 4.04 -6.47
N TRP A 64 -3.70 3.54 -7.11
CA TRP A 64 -2.40 4.19 -7.17
C TRP A 64 -1.73 3.85 -8.49
N ASP A 65 -1.00 4.82 -9.05
CA ASP A 65 -0.23 4.62 -10.28
C ASP A 65 1.08 3.86 -9.97
N PRO A 66 1.33 2.67 -10.56
CA PRO A 66 2.57 1.91 -10.35
C PRO A 66 3.86 2.65 -10.72
N GLU A 67 3.79 3.65 -11.62
CA GLU A 67 4.96 4.40 -12.09
C GLU A 67 5.39 5.51 -11.12
N PHE A 68 4.56 5.84 -10.13
CA PHE A 68 4.86 6.81 -9.05
C PHE A 68 5.70 6.24 -7.91
#